data_AF-A0A942DMD8-F1
#
_entry.id   AF-A0A942DMD8-F1
#
_cell.length_a   1.000
_cell.length_b   1.000
_cell.length_c   1.000
_cell.angle_alpha   90.00
_cell.angle_beta   90.00
_cell.angle_gamma   90.00
#
_symmetry.space_group_name_H-M   'P 1'
#
loop_
_entity.id
_entity.type
_entity.pdbx_description
1 polymer ?
#
loop_
_entity_poly.entity_id
_entity_poly.type
_entity_poly.pdbx_seq_one_letter_code
_entity_poly.pdbx_strand_id
1 'polypeptide(L)'
;MKTEQEVKETLRQWVLKKSKKVTEAELAFDTHLLETRILSSLHVMELILEVEKIKGSKFNLKAIKPGAFNTIDSIYASFFGSTT
;
A
#
# COMPACT_ATOMS: atom_id res chain seq x y z
N MET A 1 5.62 -17.41 -5.29
CA MET A 1 5.36 -15.98 -5.61
C MET A 1 3.95 -15.69 -5.13
N LYS A 2 3.74 -14.60 -4.38
CA LYS A 2 2.38 -14.18 -4.00
C LYS A 2 1.65 -13.69 -5.25
N THR A 3 0.38 -14.04 -5.38
CA THR A 3 -0.51 -13.50 -6.40
C THR A 3 -0.80 -12.01 -6.14
N GLU A 4 -1.32 -11.30 -7.14
CA GLU A 4 -1.76 -9.91 -7.01
C GLU A 4 -2.67 -9.72 -5.80
N GLN A 5 -3.68 -10.57 -5.72
CA GLN A 5 -4.68 -10.54 -4.68
C GLN A 5 -4.06 -10.80 -3.29
N GLU A 6 -3.18 -11.79 -3.13
CA GLU A 6 -2.47 -11.99 -1.85
C GLU A 6 -1.65 -10.78 -1.40
N VAL A 7 -1.04 -10.03 -2.33
CA VAL A 7 -0.31 -8.81 -2.01
C VAL A 7 -1.28 -7.71 -1.57
N LYS A 8 -2.37 -7.48 -2.30
CA LYS A 8 -3.38 -6.48 -1.96
C LYS A 8 -4.04 -6.77 -0.62
N GLU A 9 -4.39 -8.02 -0.33
CA GLU A 9 -4.90 -8.43 0.98
C GLU A 9 -3.87 -8.21 2.09
N THR A 10 -2.60 -8.54 1.86
CA THR A 10 -1.53 -8.28 2.84
C THR A 10 -1.45 -6.78 3.17
N LEU A 11 -1.51 -5.92 2.15
CA LEU A 11 -1.50 -4.47 2.32
C LEU A 11 -2.76 -3.98 3.05
N ARG A 12 -3.94 -4.50 2.70
CA ARG A 12 -5.20 -4.16 3.38
C ARG A 12 -5.14 -4.46 4.87
N GLN A 13 -4.67 -5.65 5.24
CA GLN A 13 -4.52 -6.03 6.65
C GLN A 13 -3.55 -5.11 7.39
N TRP A 14 -2.46 -4.71 6.74
CA TRP A 14 -1.53 -3.76 7.31
C TRP A 14 -2.18 -2.39 7.55
N VAL A 15 -2.94 -1.88 6.58
CA VAL A 15 -3.67 -0.60 6.69
C VAL A 15 -4.69 -0.65 7.83
N LEU A 16 -5.48 -1.72 7.92
CA LEU A 16 -6.46 -1.91 9.00
C LEU A 16 -5.80 -1.90 10.37
N LYS A 17 -4.69 -2.66 10.52
CA LYS A 17 -3.91 -2.71 11.76
C LYS A 17 -3.35 -1.36 12.16
N LYS A 18 -2.94 -0.54 11.18
CA LYS A 18 -2.29 0.75 11.44
C LYS A 18 -3.29 1.88 11.71
N SER A 19 -4.36 1.95 10.92
CA SER A 19 -5.33 3.04 10.99
C SER A 19 -6.25 2.92 12.19
N LYS A 20 -6.76 1.70 12.49
CA LYS A 20 -7.84 1.46 13.47
C LYS A 20 -9.10 2.33 13.29
N LYS A 21 -9.21 3.11 12.21
CA LYS A 21 -10.33 4.03 11.92
C LYS A 21 -11.34 3.47 10.93
N VAL A 22 -10.99 2.41 10.22
CA VAL A 22 -11.78 1.82 9.15
C VAL A 22 -11.85 0.31 9.37
N THR A 23 -13.00 -0.28 9.10
CA THR A 23 -13.18 -1.73 9.16
C THR A 23 -12.77 -2.38 7.83
N GLU A 24 -12.60 -3.70 7.84
CA GLU A 24 -12.33 -4.44 6.61
C GLU A 24 -13.42 -4.18 5.56
N ALA A 25 -14.69 -4.26 5.95
CA ALA A 25 -15.82 -4.07 5.05
C ALA A 25 -15.86 -2.70 4.35
N GLU A 26 -15.30 -1.66 4.97
CA GLU A 26 -15.31 -0.29 4.46
C GLU A 26 -14.06 0.06 3.64
N LEU A 27 -12.99 -0.72 3.75
CA LEU A 27 -11.72 -0.46 3.06
C LEU A 27 -11.64 -1.26 1.76
N ALA A 28 -12.02 -0.65 0.64
CA ALA A 28 -11.81 -1.21 -0.70
C ALA A 28 -10.37 -0.94 -1.21
N PHE A 29 -9.94 -1.67 -2.24
CA PHE A 29 -8.56 -1.54 -2.77
C PHE A 29 -8.31 -0.21 -3.50
N ASP A 30 -9.35 0.43 -4.01
CA ASP A 30 -9.36 1.73 -4.68
C ASP A 30 -9.62 2.90 -3.70
N THR A 31 -9.79 2.62 -2.41
CA THR A 31 -10.05 3.65 -1.40
C THR A 31 -8.86 4.60 -1.25
N HIS A 32 -9.12 5.90 -1.29
CA HIS A 32 -8.11 6.95 -1.16
C HIS A 32 -7.62 7.10 0.29
N LEU A 33 -6.52 6.43 0.64
CA LEU A 33 -6.00 6.26 1.99
C LEU A 33 -5.60 7.57 2.68
N LEU A 34 -5.00 8.52 1.94
CA LEU A 34 -4.50 9.78 2.49
C LEU A 34 -5.60 10.85 2.57
N GLU A 35 -6.42 10.98 1.53
CA GLU A 35 -7.50 11.97 1.48
C GLU A 35 -8.58 11.69 2.52
N THR A 36 -8.92 10.40 2.72
CA THR A 36 -9.84 9.96 3.78
C THR A 36 -9.21 9.95 5.18
N ARG A 37 -7.93 10.32 5.30
CA ARG A 37 -7.15 10.32 6.57
C ARG A 37 -7.11 8.96 7.27
N ILE A 38 -7.28 7.88 6.51
CA ILE A 38 -7.04 6.50 6.95
C ILE A 38 -5.55 6.35 7.29
N LEU A 39 -4.67 6.85 6.41
CA LEU A 39 -3.24 6.96 6.65
C LEU A 39 -2.80 8.43 6.74
N SER A 40 -1.76 8.67 7.54
CA SER A 40 -1.05 9.95 7.58
C SER A 40 0.28 9.84 6.83
N SER A 41 0.94 10.96 6.55
CA SER A 41 2.27 10.96 5.93
C SER A 41 3.31 10.17 6.72
N LEU A 42 3.16 10.06 8.05
CA LEU A 42 4.02 9.23 8.88
C LEU A 42 3.84 7.75 8.56
N HIS A 43 2.60 7.29 8.37
CA HIS A 43 2.31 5.91 8.02
C HIS A 43 2.82 5.54 6.63
N VAL A 44 2.97 6.51 5.71
CA VAL A 44 3.56 6.24 4.39
C VAL A 44 5.01 5.75 4.50
N MET A 45 5.79 6.30 5.44
CA MET A 45 7.17 5.84 5.66
C MET A 45 7.21 4.38 6.15
N GLU A 46 6.28 4.01 7.01
CA GLU A 46 6.16 2.63 7.50
C GLU A 46 5.64 1.67 6.41
N LEU A 47 4.73 2.15 5.57
CA LEU A 47 4.18 1.40 4.45
C LEU A 47 5.28 1.07 3.43
N ILE A 48 6.21 1.98 3.16
CA ILE A 48 7.38 1.72 2.31
C ILE A 48 8.15 0.50 2.83
N LEU A 49 8.44 0.47 4.13
CA LEU A 49 9.17 -0.65 4.75
C LEU A 49 8.39 -1.96 4.65
N GLU A 50 7.08 -1.93 4.80
CA GLU A 50 6.25 -3.13 4.63
C GLU A 50 6.26 -3.62 3.17
N VAL A 51 6.16 -2.73 2.20
CA VAL A 51 6.23 -3.07 0.77
C VAL A 51 7.61 -3.67 0.46
N GLU A 52 8.71 -3.12 1.00
CA GLU A 52 10.07 -3.67 0.82
C GLU A 52 10.19 -5.08 1.40
N LYS A 53 9.59 -5.30 2.57
CA LYS A 53 9.54 -6.60 3.23
C LYS A 53 8.73 -7.62 2.44
N ILE A 54 7.60 -7.23 1.85
CA ILE A 54 6.78 -8.10 0.99
C ILE A 54 7.55 -8.45 -0.28
N LYS A 55 8.24 -7.48 -0.89
CA LYS A 55 9.01 -7.69 -2.13
C LYS A 55 10.34 -8.42 -1.90
N GLY A 56 10.92 -8.31 -0.70
CA GLY A 56 12.25 -8.82 -0.38
C GLY A 56 13.40 -7.99 -0.95
N SER A 57 13.13 -6.75 -1.41
CA SER A 57 14.12 -5.86 -2.01
C SER A 57 13.85 -4.41 -1.65
N LYS A 58 14.91 -3.62 -1.48
CA LYS A 58 14.79 -2.17 -1.24
C LYS A 58 14.31 -1.42 -2.47
N PHE A 59 13.56 -0.34 -2.27
CA PHE A 59 13.13 0.55 -3.35
C PHE A 59 14.00 1.79 -3.45
N ASN A 60 14.14 2.30 -4.67
CA ASN A 60 14.66 3.64 -4.88
C ASN A 60 13.52 4.65 -4.66
N LEU A 61 13.54 5.31 -3.49
CA LEU A 61 12.53 6.31 -3.13
C LEU A 61 12.43 7.46 -4.16
N LYS A 62 13.50 7.75 -4.90
CA LYS A 62 13.50 8.79 -5.93
C LYS A 62 12.68 8.43 -7.17
N ALA A 63 12.40 7.13 -7.38
CA ALA A 63 11.63 6.64 -8.51
C ALA A 63 10.13 6.49 -8.19
N ILE A 64 9.71 6.81 -6.97
CA ILE A 64 8.32 6.70 -6.55
C ILE A 64 7.50 7.78 -7.24
N LYS A 65 6.47 7.36 -7.99
CA LYS A 65 5.54 8.26 -8.64
C LYS A 65 4.66 8.98 -7.62
N PRO A 66 4.30 10.26 -7.84
CA PRO A 66 3.24 10.91 -7.09
C PRO A 66 1.97 10.06 -7.10
N GLY A 67 1.32 9.91 -5.95
CA GLY A 67 0.10 9.10 -5.83
C GLY A 67 0.31 7.59 -5.73
N ALA A 68 1.56 7.09 -5.74
CA ALA A 68 1.85 5.66 -5.56
C ALA A 68 1.30 5.06 -4.25
N PHE A 69 0.99 5.90 -3.26
CA PHE A 69 0.43 5.50 -1.96
C PHE A 69 -1.02 5.96 -1.74
N ASN A 70 -1.71 6.41 -2.79
CA ASN A 70 -3.09 6.88 -2.66
C ASN A 70 -4.06 5.74 -2.37
N THR A 71 -3.92 4.61 -3.05
CA THR A 71 -4.82 3.45 -2.95
C THR A 71 -3.99 2.16 -2.90
N ILE A 72 -4.59 1.06 -2.42
CA ILE A 72 -3.92 -0.26 -2.41
C ILE A 72 -3.61 -0.71 -3.84
N ASP A 73 -4.50 -0.43 -4.78
CA ASP A 73 -4.26 -0.67 -6.21
C ASP A 73 -3.08 0.13 -6.75
N SER A 74 -2.97 1.41 -6.38
CA SER A 74 -1.85 2.26 -6.80
C SER A 74 -0.52 1.75 -6.23
N ILE A 75 -0.53 1.26 -4.99
CA ILE A 75 0.65 0.65 -4.34
C ILE A 75 1.02 -0.62 -5.09
N TYR A 76 0.05 -1.51 -5.35
CA TYR A 76 0.30 -2.73 -6.10
C TYR A 76 0.90 -2.42 -7.47
N ALA A 77 0.26 -1.57 -8.27
CA ALA A 77 0.72 -1.20 -9.60
C ALA A 77 2.11 -0.54 -9.60
N SER A 78 2.43 0.29 -8.60
CA SER A 78 3.71 1.01 -8.54
C SER A 78 4.88 0.13 -8.12
N PHE A 79 4.66 -0.88 -7.27
CA PHE A 79 5.74 -1.62 -6.63
C PHE A 79 5.83 -3.10 -7.03
N PHE A 80 4.71 -3.68 -7.46
CA PHE A 80 4.54 -5.10 -7.79
C PHE A 80 3.98 -5.34 -9.20
N GLY A 81 3.32 -4.34 -9.80
CA GLY A 81 2.86 -4.41 -11.18
C GLY A 81 4.03 -4.65 -12.12
N SER A 82 3.88 -5.63 -13.02
CA SER A 82 4.90 -5.95 -14.00
C SER A 82 5.17 -4.73 -14.88
N THR A 83 6.40 -4.22 -14.84
CA THR A 83 6.96 -3.47 -15.97
C THR A 83 6.94 -4.44 -17.17
N THR A 84 5.98 -4.24 -18.07
CA THR A 84 6.12 -4.76 -19.45
C THR A 84 7.10 -3.85 -20.18
#